data_AF-A0A0W1DS66-F1
#
_entry.id   AF-A0A0W1DS66-F1
#
_cell.length_a   1.000
_cell.length_b   1.000
_cell.length_c   1.000
_cell.angle_alpha   90.00
_cell.angle_beta   90.00
_cell.angle_gamma   90.00
#
_symmetry.space_group_name_H-M   'P 1'
#
loop_
_entity.id
_entity.type
_entity.pdbx_description
1 polymer ?
#
loop_
_entity_poly.entity_id
_entity_poly.type
_entity_poly.pdbx_seq_one_letter_code
_entity_poly.pdbx_strand_id
1 'polypeptide(L)'
;MPLETVQTKLDILVGALDGQDAGAIIAATEELATAVILFRGTAIPAGKEAQARTLITKTLAQLEAAAIRVNVLKEWTRQRIDANHQIRGIGHHQGFALNY
;
A
#
# COMPACT_ATOMS: atom_id res chain seq x y z
N MET A 1 -5.49 16.96 -17.77
CA MET A 1 -4.66 16.14 -18.69
C MET A 1 -4.25 14.83 -18.00
N PRO A 2 -3.95 13.74 -18.74
CA PRO A 2 -3.60 12.43 -18.16
C PRO A 2 -2.44 12.47 -17.15
N LEU A 3 -1.44 13.32 -17.41
CA LEU A 3 -0.31 13.60 -16.52
C LEU A 3 -0.73 14.21 -15.17
N GLU A 4 -1.69 15.15 -15.20
CA GLU A 4 -2.23 15.78 -13.99
C GLU A 4 -3.04 14.77 -13.17
N THR A 5 -3.78 13.89 -13.84
CA THR A 5 -4.52 12.81 -13.18
C THR A 5 -3.57 11.86 -12.44
N VAL A 6 -2.45 11.46 -13.06
CA VAL A 6 -1.44 10.61 -12.40
C VAL A 6 -0.82 11.34 -11.20
N GLN A 7 -0.51 12.63 -11.33
CA GLN A 7 0.04 13.42 -10.23
C GLN A 7 -0.95 13.52 -9.05
N THR A 8 -2.22 13.83 -9.30
CA THR A 8 -3.26 13.89 -8.25
C THR A 8 -3.41 12.54 -7.54
N LYS A 9 -3.40 11.42 -8.28
CA LYS A 9 -3.49 10.09 -7.67
C LYS A 9 -2.24 9.72 -6.87
N LEU A 10 -1.07 10.19 -7.31
CA LEU A 10 0.17 10.04 -6.55
C LEU A 10 0.12 10.78 -5.22
N ASP A 11 -0.38 12.02 -5.23
CA ASP A 11 -0.50 12.85 -4.01
C ASP A 11 -1.49 12.23 -3.00
N ILE A 12 -2.57 11.62 -3.49
CA ILE A 12 -3.53 10.86 -2.65
C ILE A 12 -2.86 9.64 -2.02
N LEU A 13 -2.07 8.88 -2.78
CA LEU A 13 -1.33 7.74 -2.24
C LEU A 13 -0.33 8.17 -1.17
N VAL A 14 0.39 9.29 -1.39
CA VAL A 14 1.30 9.85 -0.38
C VAL A 14 0.54 10.20 0.90
N GLY A 15 -0.60 10.88 0.79
CA GLY A 15 -1.44 11.19 1.96
C GLY A 15 -1.93 9.93 2.70
N ALA A 16 -2.30 8.87 1.99
CA ALA A 16 -2.68 7.59 2.60
C ALA A 16 -1.52 6.90 3.31
N LEU A 17 -0.31 6.98 2.74
CA LEU A 17 0.91 6.45 3.36
C LEU A 17 1.27 7.18 4.66
N ASP A 18 1.10 8.49 4.68
CA ASP A 18 1.29 9.32 5.87
C ASP A 18 0.26 9.00 6.95
N GLY A 19 -0.98 8.72 6.56
CA GLY A 19 -2.07 8.32 7.47
C GLY A 19 -1.99 6.89 8.03
N GLN A 20 -1.10 6.03 7.50
CA GLN A 20 -0.92 4.62 7.92
C GLN A 20 -2.19 3.75 7.86
N ASP A 21 -3.18 4.14 7.08
CA ASP A 21 -4.42 3.38 6.88
C ASP A 21 -4.23 2.38 5.74
N ALA A 22 -4.21 1.08 6.06
CA ALA A 22 -4.01 0.02 5.07
C ALA A 22 -5.12 -0.02 4.00
N GLY A 23 -6.38 0.28 4.35
CA GLY A 23 -7.49 0.31 3.40
C GLY A 23 -7.37 1.50 2.45
N ALA A 24 -7.04 2.68 2.98
CA ALA A 24 -6.80 3.87 2.17
C ALA A 24 -5.60 3.70 1.22
N ILE A 25 -4.52 3.06 1.69
CA ILE A 25 -3.34 2.77 0.88
C ILE A 25 -3.70 1.84 -0.29
N ILE A 26 -4.49 0.78 -0.05
CA ILE A 26 -4.91 -0.16 -1.10
C ILE A 26 -5.76 0.57 -2.16
N ALA A 27 -6.79 1.29 -1.75
CA ALA A 27 -7.66 2.02 -2.67
C ALA A 27 -6.89 3.05 -3.50
N ALA A 28 -6.02 3.84 -2.87
CA ALA A 28 -5.20 4.82 -3.57
C ALA A 28 -4.21 4.17 -4.56
N THR A 29 -3.69 2.99 -4.23
CA THR A 29 -2.81 2.22 -5.11
C THR A 29 -3.54 1.72 -6.36
N GLU A 30 -4.77 1.20 -6.21
CA GLU A 30 -5.60 0.72 -7.33
C GLU A 30 -6.01 1.87 -8.27
N GLU A 31 -6.40 3.00 -7.71
CA GLU A 31 -6.74 4.20 -8.48
C GLU A 31 -5.53 4.75 -9.25
N LEU A 32 -4.35 4.76 -8.61
CA LEU A 32 -3.10 5.17 -9.25
C LEU A 32 -2.69 4.21 -10.36
N ALA A 33 -2.80 2.90 -10.15
CA ALA A 33 -2.51 1.90 -11.17
C ALA A 33 -3.40 2.09 -12.41
N THR A 34 -4.69 2.35 -12.21
CA THR A 34 -5.64 2.65 -13.29
C THR A 34 -5.23 3.92 -14.06
N ALA A 35 -4.87 4.99 -13.36
CA ALA A 35 -4.39 6.23 -13.98
C ALA A 35 -3.11 6.03 -14.80
N VAL A 36 -2.19 5.20 -14.32
CA VAL A 36 -0.95 4.85 -15.04
C VAL A 36 -1.24 4.01 -16.29
N ILE A 37 -2.17 3.06 -16.23
CA ILE A 37 -2.58 2.25 -17.39
C ILE A 37 -3.17 3.16 -18.48
N LEU A 38 -4.06 4.09 -18.10
CA LEU A 38 -4.63 5.06 -19.03
C LEU A 38 -3.56 5.96 -19.63
N PHE A 39 -2.62 6.44 -18.81
CA PHE A 39 -1.50 7.25 -19.28
C PHE A 39 -0.60 6.52 -20.29
N ARG A 40 -0.33 5.22 -20.09
CA ARG A 40 0.44 4.39 -21.04
C ARG A 40 -0.18 4.37 -22.45
N GLY A 41 -1.50 4.47 -22.55
CA GLY A 41 -2.21 4.52 -23.83
C GLY A 41 -2.23 5.89 -24.51
N THR A 42 -1.67 6.93 -23.88
CA THR A 42 -1.73 8.32 -24.38
C THR A 42 -0.40 8.79 -24.95
N ALA A 43 -0.47 9.57 -26.03
CA ALA A 43 0.71 10.23 -26.58
C ALA A 43 1.23 11.28 -25.58
N ILE A 44 2.54 11.30 -25.35
CA ILE A 44 3.19 12.34 -24.56
C ILE A 44 3.27 13.61 -25.42
N PRO A 45 2.77 14.78 -24.95
CA PRO A 45 2.89 16.02 -25.70
C PRO A 45 4.36 16.42 -25.88
N ALA A 46 4.68 17.02 -27.03
CA ALA A 46 6.04 17.51 -27.31
C ALA A 46 6.50 18.52 -26.23
N GLY A 47 7.71 18.34 -25.71
CA GLY A 47 8.28 19.18 -24.64
C GLY A 47 7.87 18.77 -23.22
N LYS A 48 7.04 17.74 -23.04
CA LYS A 48 6.62 17.19 -21.74
C LYS A 48 7.33 15.88 -21.38
N GLU A 49 8.28 15.41 -22.19
CA GLU A 49 8.93 14.11 -22.05
C GLU A 49 9.72 14.00 -20.75
N ALA A 50 10.48 15.05 -20.40
CA ALA A 50 11.23 15.10 -19.13
C ALA A 50 10.30 15.10 -17.92
N GLN A 51 9.16 15.82 -18.01
CA GLN A 51 8.14 15.84 -16.96
C GLN A 51 7.49 14.46 -16.80
N ALA A 52 7.11 13.83 -17.90
CA ALA A 52 6.53 12.49 -17.90
C ALA A 52 7.48 11.44 -17.34
N ARG A 53 8.76 11.48 -17.73
CA ARG A 53 9.79 10.58 -17.18
C ARG A 53 9.92 10.75 -15.66
N THR A 54 10.02 11.99 -15.20
CA THR A 54 10.15 12.30 -13.77
C THR A 54 8.93 11.79 -12.99
N LEU A 55 7.73 12.02 -13.52
CA LEU A 55 6.49 11.57 -12.88
C LEU A 55 6.44 10.04 -12.78
N ILE A 56 6.69 9.32 -13.87
CA ILE A 56 6.68 7.85 -13.87
C ILE A 56 7.69 7.28 -12.88
N THR A 57 8.91 7.82 -12.84
CA THR A 57 9.94 7.37 -11.89
C THR A 57 9.47 7.55 -10.45
N LYS A 58 8.86 8.69 -10.12
CA LYS A 58 8.28 8.94 -8.78
C LYS A 58 7.14 7.97 -8.48
N THR A 59 6.24 7.76 -9.43
CA THR A 59 5.09 6.86 -9.28
C THR A 59 5.54 5.43 -8.99
N LEU A 60 6.54 4.91 -9.72
CA LEU A 60 7.07 3.57 -9.49
C LEU A 60 7.69 3.43 -8.10
N ALA A 61 8.49 4.42 -7.67
CA ALA A 61 9.10 4.41 -6.34
C ALA A 61 8.04 4.43 -5.22
N GLN A 62 6.95 5.19 -5.38
CA GLN A 62 5.89 5.25 -4.37
C GLN A 62 5.04 3.98 -4.34
N LEU A 63 4.77 3.34 -5.48
CA LEU A 63 4.09 2.05 -5.52
C LEU A 63 4.90 0.96 -4.77
N GLU A 64 6.22 0.96 -4.94
CA GLU A 64 7.10 0.03 -4.23
C GLU A 64 7.11 0.32 -2.71
N ALA A 65 7.22 1.59 -2.32
CA ALA A 65 7.13 2.00 -0.91
C ALA A 65 5.78 1.61 -0.27
N ALA A 66 4.68 1.78 -0.99
CA ALA A 66 3.35 1.39 -0.54
C ALA A 66 3.23 -0.12 -0.31
N ALA A 67 3.75 -0.93 -1.23
CA ALA A 67 3.75 -2.39 -1.10
C ALA A 67 4.51 -2.86 0.15
N ILE A 68 5.70 -2.28 0.41
CA ILE A 68 6.49 -2.59 1.62
C ILE A 68 5.71 -2.22 2.88
N ARG A 69 5.10 -1.03 2.91
CA ARG A 69 4.39 -0.52 4.10
C ARG A 69 3.14 -1.32 4.42
N VAL A 70 2.38 -1.74 3.40
CA VAL A 70 1.24 -2.66 3.58
C VAL A 70 1.70 -3.99 4.20
N ASN A 71 2.83 -4.55 3.74
CA ASN A 71 3.36 -5.78 4.31
C ASN A 71 3.77 -5.61 5.77
N VAL A 72 4.42 -4.50 6.12
CA VAL A 72 4.77 -4.18 7.51
C VAL A 72 3.53 -4.02 8.39
N LEU A 73 2.51 -3.31 7.92
CA LEU A 73 1.25 -3.10 8.67
C LEU A 73 0.49 -4.42 8.88
N LYS A 74 0.47 -5.30 7.87
CA LYS A 74 -0.10 -6.65 8.00
C LYS A 74 0.61 -7.47 9.07
N GLU A 75 1.94 -7.47 9.05
CA GLU A 75 2.74 -8.20 10.03
C GLU A 75 2.57 -7.63 11.45
N TRP A 76 2.54 -6.30 11.59
CA TRP A 76 2.25 -5.67 12.87
C TRP A 76 0.85 -6.02 13.40
N THR A 77 -0.16 -6.06 12.53
CA THR A 77 -1.52 -6.46 12.89
C THR A 77 -1.55 -7.92 13.38
N ARG A 78 -0.84 -8.82 12.70
CA ARG A 78 -0.68 -10.23 13.11
C ARG A 78 -0.04 -10.33 14.50
N GLN A 79 1.09 -9.66 14.72
CA GLN A 79 1.78 -9.67 16.01
C GLN A 79 0.89 -9.16 17.15
N ARG A 80 0.08 -8.12 16.90
CA ARG A 80 -0.90 -7.63 17.87
C ARG A 80 -1.98 -8.65 18.19
N ILE A 81 -2.50 -9.36 17.19
CA ILE A 81 -3.49 -10.42 17.39
C ILE A 81 -2.87 -11.56 18.22
N ASP A 82 -1.65 -11.99 17.88
CA ASP A 82 -0.95 -13.06 18.58
C ASP A 82 -0.65 -12.69 20.04
N ALA A 83 -0.17 -11.47 20.29
CA ALA A 83 0.04 -10.95 21.63
C ALA A 83 -1.27 -10.91 22.44
N ASN A 84 -2.38 -10.49 21.81
CA ASN A 84 -3.70 -10.53 22.45
C ASN A 84 -4.16 -11.96 22.76
N HIS A 85 -3.90 -12.93 21.89
CA HIS A 85 -4.20 -14.35 22.15
C HIS A 85 -3.36 -14.92 23.30
N GLN A 86 -2.09 -14.55 23.39
CA GLN A 86 -1.20 -14.93 24.50
C GLN A 86 -1.70 -14.37 25.84
N ILE A 87 -2.04 -13.08 25.88
CA ILE A 87 -2.58 -12.41 27.07
C ILE A 87 -3.92 -13.03 27.51
N ARG A 88 -4.78 -13.41 26.55
CA ARG A 88 -6.06 -14.06 26.82
C ARG A 88 -5.94 -15.53 27.23
N GLY A 89 -4.73 -16.09 27.29
CA GLY A 89 -4.49 -17.48 27.73
C GLY A 89 -5.00 -18.56 26.78
N ILE A 90 -5.51 -18.21 25.59
CA ILE A 90 -6.10 -19.16 24.64
C ILE A 90 -4.99 -19.98 23.91
N GLY A 91 -3.71 -19.66 24.15
CA GLY A 91 -2.58 -20.32 23.50
C GLY A 91 -2.00 -21.57 24.19
N HIS A 92 -2.37 -21.92 25.42
CA HIS A 92 -1.74 -23.05 26.14
C HIS A 92 -2.71 -23.80 27.06
N HIS A 93 -3.70 -24.47 26.48
CA HIS A 93 -4.35 -25.62 27.12
C HIS A 93 -4.35 -26.80 26.14
N GLN A 94 -3.15 -27.31 25.80
CA GLN A 94 -3.05 -28.76 25.61
C GLN A 94 -3.31 -29.36 26.99
N GLY A 95 -4.53 -29.89 27.17
CA GLY A 95 -4.97 -30.43 28.44
C GLY A 95 -3.95 -31.42 28.98
N PHE A 96 -3.54 -31.19 30.23
CA PHE A 96 -2.96 -32.26 31.03
C PHE A 96 -3.96 -33.41 31.02
N ALA A 97 -3.68 -34.45 30.24
CA ALA A 97 -4.38 -35.71 30.35
C ALA A 97 -4.04 -36.26 31.74
N LEU A 98 -4.97 -36.09 32.68
CA LEU A 98 -4.94 -36.78 33.96
C LEU A 98 -5.13 -38.27 33.65
N ASN A 99 -4.01 -38.99 33.57
CA ASN A 99 -4.03 -40.45 33.67
C ASN A 99 -4.27 -40.78 35.15
N TYR A 100 -5.48 -41.25 35.46
CA TYR A 100 -5.77 -42.02 36.66
C TYR A 100 -5.93 -43.49 36.28
#